data_AF-A0A7V3VKS2-F1
#
_entry.id   AF-A0A7V3VKS2-F1
#
_cell.length_a   1.000
_cell.length_b   1.000
_cell.length_c   1.000
_cell.angle_alpha   90.00
_cell.angle_beta   90.00
_cell.angle_gamma   90.00
#
_symmetry.space_group_name_H-M   'P 1'
#
loop_
_entity.id
_entity.type
_entity.pdbx_description
1 polymer ?
#
loop_
_entity_poly.entity_id
_entity_poly.type
_entity_poly.pdbx_seq_one_letter_code
_entity_poly.pdbx_strand_id
1 'polypeptide(L)' 'MANEEKRQEGTFQEESFQVPHVAARPMRVIMDERGCPWLCDAAVNPHGDLASQGCWRCSEVAFTRND' A
#
# COMPACT_ATOMS: atom_id res chain seq x y z
N MET A 1 -17.30 36.77 -46.07
CA MET A 1 -16.89 35.37 -45.88
C MET A 1 -16.60 35.22 -44.41
N ALA A 2 -17.54 34.70 -43.62
CA ALA A 2 -17.34 34.46 -42.19
C ALA A 2 -17.10 32.95 -42.01
N ASN A 3 -15.98 32.59 -41.38
CA ASN A 3 -15.64 31.21 -41.05
C ASN A 3 -15.93 31.00 -39.56
N GLU A 4 -16.72 29.99 -39.25
CA GLU A 4 -17.28 29.74 -37.93
C GLU A 4 -16.47 28.64 -37.24
N GLU A 5 -15.59 29.04 -36.31
CA GLU A 5 -14.85 28.14 -35.44
C GLU A 5 -15.80 27.44 -34.46
N LYS A 6 -16.07 26.16 -34.71
CA LYS A 6 -16.86 25.33 -33.80
C LYS A 6 -15.97 24.82 -32.67
N ARG A 7 -16.09 25.48 -31.51
CA ARG A 7 -15.57 25.02 -30.22
C ARG A 7 -16.38 23.80 -29.77
N GLN A 8 -15.77 22.61 -29.73
CA GLN A 8 -16.39 21.42 -29.16
C GLN A 8 -16.27 21.45 -27.63
N GLU A 9 -17.40 21.66 -26.96
CA GLU A 9 -17.53 21.49 -25.51
C GLU A 9 -17.75 19.99 -25.24
N GLY A 10 -16.67 19.27 -24.91
CA GLY A 10 -16.75 17.88 -24.51
C GLY A 10 -17.19 17.74 -23.06
N THR A 11 -18.35 17.14 -22.82
CA THR A 11 -18.79 16.75 -21.47
C THR A 11 -18.03 15.50 -21.02
N PHE A 12 -17.15 15.66 -20.03
CA PHE A 12 -16.44 14.56 -19.39
C PHE A 12 -17.42 13.78 -18.49
N GLN A 13 -17.70 12.53 -18.84
CA GLN A 13 -18.51 11.63 -18.02
C GLN A 13 -17.56 10.84 -17.10
N GLU A 14 -17.52 11.20 -15.81
CA GLU A 14 -16.81 10.44 -14.79
C GLU A 14 -17.56 9.13 -14.50
N GLU A 15 -17.21 8.06 -15.20
CA GLU A 15 -17.62 6.71 -14.82
C GLU A 15 -16.82 6.29 -13.59
N SER A 16 -17.49 6.13 -12.45
CA SER A 16 -16.88 5.70 -11.20
C SER A 16 -16.42 4.24 -11.30
N PHE A 17 -15.14 4.02 -11.56
CA PHE A 17 -14.54 2.69 -11.55
C PHE A 17 -14.38 2.20 -10.10
N GLN A 18 -15.28 1.34 -9.64
CA GLN A 18 -15.12 0.65 -8.36
C GLN A 18 -14.09 -0.48 -8.52
N VAL A 19 -12.87 -0.25 -8.05
CA VAL A 19 -11.85 -1.30 -7.93
C VAL A 19 -12.27 -2.23 -6.80
N PRO A 20 -12.53 -3.53 -7.06
CA PRO A 20 -12.83 -4.47 -5.98
C PRO A 20 -11.64 -4.56 -5.03
N HIS A 21 -11.91 -4.55 -3.72
CA HIS A 21 -10.87 -4.74 -2.72
C HIS A 21 -10.25 -6.13 -2.88
N VAL A 22 -8.95 -6.17 -3.15
CA VAL A 22 -8.17 -7.40 -3.10
C VAL A 22 -7.88 -7.76 -1.66
N ALA A 23 -7.81 -9.06 -1.36
CA ALA A 23 -7.42 -9.53 -0.02
C ALA A 23 -6.06 -8.93 0.35
N ALA A 24 -5.93 -8.45 1.59
CA ALA A 24 -4.67 -7.95 2.10
C ALA A 24 -3.60 -9.06 2.03
N ARG A 25 -2.35 -8.66 1.83
CA ARG A 25 -1.22 -9.59 1.86
C ARG A 25 -1.18 -10.30 3.23
N PRO A 26 -1.02 -11.63 3.29
CA PRO A 26 -0.93 -12.34 4.55
C PRO A 26 0.35 -11.95 5.28
N MET A 27 0.21 -11.46 6.51
CA MET A 27 1.33 -10.99 7.34
C MET A 27 1.43 -11.78 8.64
N ARG A 28 2.63 -11.78 9.24
CA ARG A 28 2.92 -12.39 10.54
C ARG A 28 3.87 -11.51 11.34
N VAL A 29 3.81 -11.64 12.66
CA VAL A 29 4.80 -11.05 13.56
C VAL A 29 5.89 -12.08 13.86
N ILE A 30 7.15 -11.66 13.78
CA ILE A 30 8.33 -12.47 14.10
C ILE A 30 9.11 -11.74 15.19
N MET A 31 9.58 -12.47 16.20
CA MET A 31 10.51 -11.96 17.20
C MET A 31 11.93 -12.29 16.76
N ASP A 32 12.80 -11.28 16.72
CA ASP A 32 14.23 -11.53 16.50
C ASP A 32 14.92 -12.00 17.80
N GLU A 33 16.21 -12.34 17.69
CA GLU A 33 17.03 -12.82 18.81
C GLU A 33 17.20 -11.80 19.94
N ARG A 34 16.97 -10.51 19.65
CA ARG A 34 17.05 -9.42 20.62
C ARG A 34 15.70 -9.14 21.28
N GLY A 35 14.66 -9.90 20.90
CA GLY A 35 13.29 -9.73 21.39
C GLY A 35 12.54 -8.57 20.73
N CYS A 36 13.03 -8.04 19.60
CA CYS A 36 12.33 -6.99 18.88
C CYS A 36 11.27 -7.61 17.94
N PRO A 37 10.01 -7.12 17.98
CA PRO A 37 8.97 -7.57 17.06
C PRO A 37 9.12 -6.95 15.67
N TRP A 38 8.93 -7.79 14.65
CA TRP A 38 8.93 -7.43 13.24
C TRP A 38 7.61 -7.84 12.59
N LEU A 39 7.02 -6.94 11.80
CA LEU A 39 5.89 -7.25 10.94
C LEU A 39 6.40 -7.61 9.54
N CYS A 40 6.10 -8.82 9.10
CA CYS A 40 6.60 -9.38 7.85
C CYS A 40 5.47 -10.00 7.02
N ASP A 41 5.69 -10.18 5.72
CA ASP A 41 4.88 -11.13 4.93
C ASP A 41 4.98 -12.55 5.49
N ALA A 42 3.92 -13.35 5.33
CA ALA A 42 3.86 -14.69 5.88
C ALA A 42 4.95 -15.65 5.33
N ALA A 43 5.45 -15.38 4.12
CA ALA A 43 6.40 -16.22 3.40
C ALA A 43 7.89 -15.89 3.66
N VAL A 44 8.20 -14.93 4.54
CA VAL A 44 9.61 -14.58 4.82
C VAL A 44 10.33 -15.72 5.55
N ASN A 45 11.66 -15.77 5.38
CA ASN A 45 12.52 -16.65 6.16
C ASN A 45 12.82 -15.99 7.53
N PRO A 46 12.34 -16.56 8.65
CA PRO A 46 12.57 -16.01 9.99
C PRO A 46 14.04 -16.08 10.45
N HIS A 47 14.86 -16.93 9.82
CA HIS A 47 16.28 -17.07 10.13
C HIS A 47 17.18 -16.26 9.18
N GLY A 48 16.59 -15.54 8.23
CA GLY A 48 17.31 -14.62 7.35
C GLY A 48 17.36 -13.21 7.93
N ASP A 49 18.01 -12.30 7.20
CA ASP A 49 17.94 -10.88 7.52
C ASP A 49 16.53 -10.34 7.23
N LEU A 50 15.79 -9.98 8.28
CA LEU A 50 14.40 -9.54 8.16
C LEU A 50 14.28 -8.17 7.48
N ALA A 51 15.29 -7.30 7.65
CA ALA A 51 15.29 -5.95 7.07
C ALA A 51 15.36 -6.00 5.53
N SER A 52 16.28 -6.78 4.96
CA SER A 52 16.38 -6.95 3.49
C SER A 52 15.19 -7.66 2.87
N GLN A 53 14.41 -8.41 3.67
CA GLN A 53 13.16 -9.05 3.24
C GLN A 53 11.94 -8.11 3.29
N GLY A 54 12.15 -6.83 3.60
CA GLY A 54 11.09 -5.82 3.62
C GLY A 54 10.19 -5.88 4.86
N CYS A 55 10.62 -6.55 5.92
CA CYS A 55 9.92 -6.50 7.20
C CYS A 55 10.07 -5.14 7.86
N TRP A 56 9.03 -4.74 8.60
CA TRP A 56 9.05 -3.50 9.38
C TRP A 56 9.32 -3.80 10.85
N ARG A 57 10.33 -3.13 11.41
CA ARG A 57 10.59 -3.22 12.85
C ARG A 57 9.55 -2.39 13.58
N CYS A 58 8.76 -3.02 14.45
CA CYS A 58 7.64 -2.34 15.10
C CYS A 58 8.09 -1.24 16.08
N SER A 59 9.35 -1.23 16.52
CA SER A 59 9.91 -0.13 17.33
C SER A 59 10.17 1.15 16.51
N GLU A 60 10.30 1.04 15.19
CA GLU A 60 10.59 2.15 14.28
C GLU A 60 9.32 2.71 13.65
N VAL A 61 8.22 1.94 13.70
CA VAL A 61 6.92 2.33 13.15
C VAL A 61 5.95 2.57 14.29
N ALA A 62 5.64 3.83 14.55
CA ALA A 62 4.61 4.19 15.50
C ALA A 62 3.23 3.92 14.86
N PHE A 63 2.55 2.85 15.28
CA PHE A 63 1.14 2.64 14.95
C PHE A 63 0.25 3.53 15.82
N THR A 64 0.42 4.84 15.72
CA THR A 64 -0.47 5.80 16.37
C THR A 64 -1.72 5.95 15.50
N ARG A 65 -2.89 5.74 16.10
CA ARG A 65 -4.13 6.26 15.52
C ARG A 65 -4.05 7.79 15.65
N ASN A 66 -4.04 8.50 14.51
CA ASN A 66 -4.38 9.92 14.53
C ASN A 66 -5.87 9.97 14.88
N ASP A 67 -6.17 10.25 16.15
CA ASP A 67 -7.51 10.68 16.58
C ASP A 67 -7.77 12.12 16.10
#